data_AF-A0A0M8WN36-F1
#
_entry.id   AF-A0A0M8WN36-F1
#
_cell.length_a   1.000
_cell.length_b   1.000
_cell.length_c   1.000
_cell.angle_alpha   90.00
_cell.angle_beta   90.00
_cell.angle_gamma   90.00
#
_symmetry.space_group_name_H-M   'P 1'
#
loop_
_entity.id
_entity.type
_entity.pdbx_description
1 polymer ?
#
loop_
_entity_poly.entity_id
_entity_poly.type
_entity_poly.pdbx_seq_one_letter_code
_entity_poly.pdbx_strand_id
1 'polypeptide(L)'
;SPLRDGGYDISDFRAVLPEFGTVEDFVYLLEEAHRRGIRVITDLVLNHTSDAHPWFQESRQNPDGPYGDYYVWSDDDSRYSDARIIFVDTETSNWTYDPVRG
;
A
#
# COMPACT_ATOMS: atom_id res chain seq x y z
N SER A 1 7.46 -3.62 0.25
CA SER A 1 6.24 -4.34 0.63
C SER A 1 6.61 -5.35 1.71
N PRO A 2 5.77 -5.55 2.74
CA PRO A 2 5.89 -6.65 3.69
C PRO A 2 5.48 -8.03 3.14
N LEU A 3 5.07 -8.11 1.87
CA LEU A 3 4.70 -9.31 1.13
C LEU A 3 3.51 -10.09 1.71
N ARG A 4 2.59 -9.41 2.38
CA ARG A 4 1.38 -10.06 2.93
C ARG A 4 0.31 -10.29 1.86
N ASP A 5 0.38 -9.56 0.74
CA ASP A 5 -0.48 -9.77 -0.44
C ASP A 5 0.36 -9.75 -1.72
N GLY A 6 1.35 -10.65 -1.81
CA GLY A 6 2.12 -10.88 -3.04
C GLY A 6 2.92 -9.67 -3.56
N GLY A 7 3.11 -8.63 -2.75
CA GLY A 7 3.79 -7.39 -3.15
C GLY A 7 2.88 -6.17 -3.33
N TYR A 8 1.55 -6.36 -3.37
CA TYR A 8 0.59 -5.27 -3.57
C TYR A 8 0.34 -4.43 -2.30
N ASP A 9 0.75 -4.93 -1.12
CA ASP A 9 0.82 -4.19 0.13
C ASP A 9 2.09 -3.33 0.21
N ILE A 10 2.08 -2.16 -0.44
CA ILE A 10 3.26 -1.31 -0.60
C ILE A 10 3.59 -0.54 0.69
N SER A 11 4.85 -0.63 1.14
CA SER A 11 5.38 0.09 2.32
C SER A 11 6.28 1.29 1.96
N ASP A 12 6.81 1.32 0.74
CA ASP A 12 7.56 2.44 0.16
C ASP A 12 7.41 2.37 -1.37
N PHE A 13 6.86 3.42 -1.97
CA PHE A 13 6.63 3.53 -3.42
C PHE A 13 7.89 3.84 -4.24
N ARG A 14 8.99 4.20 -3.59
CA ARG A 14 10.22 4.68 -4.26
C ARG A 14 11.40 3.72 -4.12
N ALA A 15 11.22 2.64 -3.39
CA ALA A 15 12.24 1.63 -3.18
C ALA A 15 11.91 0.34 -3.93
N VAL A 16 12.95 -0.35 -4.38
CA VAL A 16 12.87 -1.74 -4.82
C VAL A 16 13.01 -2.64 -3.58
N LEU A 17 12.23 -3.73 -3.52
CA LEU A 17 12.37 -4.71 -2.45
C LEU A 17 13.81 -5.27 -2.47
N PRO A 18 14.55 -5.32 -1.35
CA PRO A 18 15.96 -5.72 -1.36
C PRO A 18 16.26 -7.08 -1.99
N GLU A 19 15.32 -8.03 -1.93
CA GLU A 19 15.43 -9.34 -2.57
C GLU A 19 15.45 -9.27 -4.12
N PHE A 20 14.97 -8.18 -4.71
CA PHE A 20 14.99 -7.92 -6.15
C PHE A 20 16.13 -7.01 -6.61
N GLY A 21 16.91 -6.44 -5.69
CA GLY A 21 18.01 -5.52 -5.98
C GLY A 21 17.72 -4.08 -5.53
N THR A 22 18.34 -3.12 -6.20
CA THR A 22 18.22 -1.68 -5.89
C THR A 22 17.53 -0.90 -7.01
N VAL A 23 17.31 0.41 -6.79
CA VAL A 23 16.79 1.30 -7.83
C VAL A 23 17.79 1.40 -8.99
N GLU A 24 19.10 1.36 -8.72
CA GLU A 24 20.14 1.36 -9.74
C GLU A 24 20.09 0.10 -10.61
N ASP A 25 19.82 -1.08 -10.01
CA ASP A 25 19.60 -2.31 -10.78
C ASP A 25 18.37 -2.19 -11.70
N PHE A 26 17.31 -1.53 -11.23
CA PHE A 26 16.12 -1.26 -12.05
C PHE A 26 16.41 -0.26 -13.19
N VAL A 27 17.21 0.77 -12.93
CA VAL A 27 17.68 1.70 -13.98
C VAL A 27 18.50 0.95 -15.03
N TYR A 28 19.41 0.08 -14.62
CA TYR A 28 20.19 -0.76 -15.53
C TYR A 28 19.31 -1.67 -16.39
N LEU A 29 18.28 -2.29 -15.81
CA LEU A 29 17.27 -3.05 -16.54
C LEU A 29 16.58 -2.20 -17.62
N LEU A 30 16.15 -0.99 -17.26
CA LEU A 30 15.49 -0.07 -18.19
C LEU A 30 16.42 0.33 -19.34
N GLU A 31 17.68 0.65 -19.05
CA GLU A 31 18.67 1.01 -20.06
C GLU A 31 18.90 -0.12 -21.08
N GLU A 32 19.11 -1.35 -20.60
CA GLU A 32 19.31 -2.50 -21.47
C GLU A 32 18.04 -2.87 -22.26
N ALA A 33 16.85 -2.75 -21.67
CA ALA A 33 15.59 -2.95 -22.38
C ALA A 33 15.42 -1.91 -23.51
N HIS A 34 15.62 -0.63 -23.20
CA HIS A 34 15.48 0.47 -24.17
C HIS A 34 16.48 0.37 -25.31
N ARG A 35 17.73 -0.07 -25.05
CA ARG A 35 18.74 -0.32 -26.10
C ARG A 35 18.29 -1.35 -27.14
N ARG A 36 17.33 -2.22 -26.78
CA ARG A 36 16.72 -3.25 -27.65
C ARG A 36 15.37 -2.82 -28.21
N GLY A 37 14.95 -1.57 -28.01
CA GLY A 37 13.64 -1.07 -28.44
C GLY A 37 12.46 -1.65 -27.66
N ILE A 38 12.72 -2.28 -26.51
CA ILE A 38 11.70 -2.82 -25.60
C ILE A 38 11.24 -1.70 -24.67
N ARG A 39 9.94 -1.59 -24.40
CA ARG A 39 9.39 -0.70 -23.37
C ARG A 39 9.02 -1.52 -22.14
N VAL A 40 9.17 -0.91 -20.97
CA VAL A 40 8.84 -1.53 -19.68
C VAL A 40 7.69 -0.74 -19.04
N ILE A 41 6.71 -1.46 -18.52
CA ILE A 41 5.64 -0.93 -17.67
C ILE A 41 5.65 -1.70 -16.35
N THR A 42 5.13 -1.08 -15.29
CA THR A 42 5.01 -1.68 -13.96
C THR A 42 3.59 -1.48 -13.44
N ASP A 43 3.18 -2.34 -12.52
CA ASP A 43 1.98 -2.14 -11.72
C ASP A 43 2.15 -0.96 -10.75
N LEU A 44 1.06 -0.26 -10.50
CA LEU A 44 0.97 0.85 -9.54
C LEU A 44 -0.32 0.71 -8.73
N VAL A 45 -0.18 0.35 -7.46
CA VAL A 45 -1.32 0.28 -6.52
C VAL A 45 -1.64 1.68 -6.04
N LEU A 46 -2.82 2.19 -6.41
CA LEU A 46 -3.25 3.55 -6.08
C LEU A 46 -4.20 3.61 -4.88
N ASN A 47 -4.96 2.55 -4.65
CA ASN A 47 -6.09 2.58 -3.72
C ASN A 47 -5.66 2.48 -2.25
N HIS A 48 -4.61 1.72 -1.96
CA HIS A 48 -4.21 1.40 -0.59
C HIS A 48 -2.68 1.27 -0.48
N THR A 49 -2.20 1.25 0.76
CA THR A 49 -0.83 0.92 1.12
C THR A 49 -0.82 -0.17 2.20
N SER A 50 0.34 -0.71 2.51
CA SER A 50 0.52 -1.55 3.71
C SER A 50 0.26 -0.76 5.00
N ASP A 51 -0.18 -1.45 6.05
CA ASP A 51 -0.22 -0.95 7.44
C ASP A 51 1.18 -0.57 7.96
N ALA A 52 2.26 -1.12 7.40
CA ALA A 52 3.64 -0.74 7.71
C ALA A 52 4.11 0.54 6.99
N HIS A 53 3.31 1.12 6.10
CA HIS A 53 3.68 2.35 5.39
C HIS A 53 3.81 3.53 6.38
N PRO A 54 4.85 4.39 6.28
CA PRO A 54 5.04 5.51 7.21
C PRO A 54 3.80 6.42 7.35
N TRP A 55 3.09 6.66 6.24
CA TRP A 55 1.84 7.42 6.28
C TRP A 55 0.76 6.78 7.17
N PHE A 56 0.62 5.44 7.17
CA PHE A 56 -0.36 4.78 8.02
C PHE A 56 0.05 4.88 9.49
N GLN A 57 1.35 4.70 9.76
CA GLN A 57 1.91 4.82 11.11
C GLN A 57 1.74 6.23 11.67
N GLU A 58 1.98 7.27 10.88
CA GLU A 58 1.73 8.66 11.28
C GLU A 58 0.23 8.95 11.43
N SER A 59 -0.59 8.48 10.47
CA SER A 59 -2.04 8.68 10.50
C SER A 59 -2.64 8.10 11.78
N ARG A 60 -2.34 6.84 12.14
CA ARG A 60 -2.90 6.21 13.35
C ARG A 60 -2.41 6.83 14.65
N GLN A 61 -1.22 7.42 14.69
CA GLN A 61 -0.61 7.99 15.91
C GLN A 61 -0.92 9.49 16.11
N ASN A 62 -1.11 10.25 15.03
CA ASN A 62 -1.31 11.69 15.07
C ASN A 62 -2.53 12.13 14.24
N PRO A 63 -3.75 12.03 14.80
CA PRO A 63 -4.99 12.38 14.11
C PRO A 63 -5.08 13.78 13.55
N ASP A 64 -4.52 14.77 14.26
CA ASP A 64 -4.54 16.17 13.84
C ASP A 64 -3.31 16.55 12.99
N GLY A 65 -2.45 15.58 12.70
CA GLY A 65 -1.23 15.74 11.92
C GLY A 65 -1.49 15.81 10.40
N PRO A 66 -0.44 16.05 9.60
CA PRO A 66 -0.56 16.19 8.14
C PRO A 66 -1.03 14.90 7.44
N TYR A 67 -0.92 13.75 8.10
CA TYR A 67 -1.34 12.45 7.59
C TYR A 67 -2.64 11.94 8.24
N GLY A 68 -3.27 12.72 9.11
CA GLY A 68 -4.47 12.31 9.85
C GLY A 68 -5.58 11.79 8.94
N ASP A 69 -5.83 12.50 7.84
CA ASP A 69 -6.89 12.21 6.86
C ASP A 69 -6.38 11.50 5.59
N TYR A 70 -5.18 10.89 5.62
CA TYR A 70 -4.67 10.10 4.49
C TYR A 70 -5.40 8.76 4.33
N TYR A 71 -6.03 8.26 5.40
CA TYR A 71 -6.79 7.01 5.42
C TYR A 71 -8.23 7.29 5.86
N VAL A 72 -9.11 6.33 5.61
CA VAL A 72 -10.52 6.46 5.95
C VAL A 72 -10.75 5.92 7.36
N TRP A 73 -10.95 6.84 8.32
CA TRP A 73 -11.27 6.52 9.71
C TRP A 73 -12.77 6.66 10.00
N SER A 74 -13.26 5.91 10.99
CA SER A 74 -14.64 5.93 11.48
C SER A 74 -14.67 5.41 12.91
N ASP A 75 -15.55 5.98 13.75
CA ASP A 75 -15.71 5.57 15.16
C ASP A 75 -16.47 4.23 15.29
N ASP A 76 -17.17 3.82 14.22
CA ASP A 76 -17.85 2.53 14.08
C ASP A 76 -17.71 1.96 12.65
N ASP A 77 -18.14 0.72 12.45
CA ASP A 77 -18.06 -0.01 11.18
C ASP A 77 -19.32 0.11 10.29
N SER A 78 -20.22 1.05 10.59
CA SER A 78 -21.54 1.13 9.93
C SER A 78 -21.53 1.82 8.55
N ARG A 79 -20.49 2.62 8.27
CA ARG A 79 -20.36 3.37 7.02
C ARG A 79 -20.16 2.44 5.82
N TYR A 80 -20.77 2.80 4.69
CA TYR A 80 -20.68 2.05 3.42
C TYR A 80 -21.14 0.59 3.51
N SER A 81 -22.16 0.30 4.31
CA SER A 81 -22.69 -1.06 4.54
C SER A 81 -23.14 -1.81 3.28
N ASP A 82 -23.49 -1.11 2.20
CA ASP A 82 -23.86 -1.71 0.91
C ASP A 82 -22.63 -2.14 0.07
N ALA A 83 -21.42 -1.73 0.45
CA ALA A 83 -20.21 -2.09 -0.27
C ALA A 83 -19.86 -3.57 -0.02
N ARG A 84 -19.79 -4.36 -1.08
CA ARG A 84 -19.40 -5.78 -0.98
C ARG A 84 -18.01 -5.95 -0.36
N ILE A 85 -17.82 -7.02 0.41
CA ILE A 85 -16.49 -7.48 0.80
C ILE A 85 -15.87 -8.18 -0.43
N ILE A 86 -14.65 -7.81 -0.81
CA ILE A 86 -14.00 -8.37 -2.01
C ILE A 86 -13.44 -9.77 -1.70
N PHE A 87 -12.75 -9.92 -0.57
CA PHE A 87 -12.15 -11.18 -0.12
C PHE A 87 -13.02 -11.87 0.94
N VAL A 88 -14.22 -12.31 0.53
CA VAL A 88 -15.24 -12.88 1.43
C VAL A 88 -14.80 -14.13 2.20
N ASP A 89 -13.80 -14.86 1.70
CA ASP A 89 -13.28 -16.06 2.34
C ASP A 89 -12.20 -15.75 3.40
N THR A 90 -11.74 -14.50 3.47
CA THR A 90 -10.66 -14.06 4.39
C THR A 90 -11.14 -12.97 5.34
N GLU A 91 -11.89 -11.99 4.83
CA GLU A 91 -12.33 -10.82 5.58
C GLU A 91 -13.81 -10.93 5.94
N THR A 92 -14.14 -10.56 7.18
CA THR A 92 -15.53 -10.57 7.68
C THR A 92 -16.19 -9.20 7.64
N SER A 93 -15.40 -8.14 7.47
CA SER A 93 -15.83 -6.74 7.35
C SER A 93 -14.84 -5.96 6.45
N ASN A 94 -15.30 -4.86 5.87
CA ASN A 94 -14.43 -3.89 5.20
C ASN A 94 -13.78 -2.89 6.18
N TRP A 95 -14.19 -2.93 7.45
CA TRP A 95 -13.65 -2.10 8.54
C TRP A 95 -12.88 -2.97 9.54
N THR A 96 -11.72 -2.47 9.98
CA THR A 96 -10.89 -3.10 11.00
C THR A 96 -10.55 -2.08 12.07
N TYR A 97 -10.76 -2.45 13.34
CA TYR A 97 -10.42 -1.60 14.49
C TYR A 97 -8.90 -1.49 14.66
N ASP A 98 -8.38 -0.26 14.74
CA ASP A 98 -6.97 0.01 15.02
C ASP A 98 -6.77 0.39 16.49
N PRO A 99 -6.07 -0.44 17.30
CA PRO A 99 -5.96 -0.20 18.74
C PRO A 99 -5.09 0.99 19.13
N VAL A 100 -4.30 1.56 18.21
CA VAL A 100 -3.49 2.77 18.47
C VAL A 100 -4.30 4.02 18.16
N ARG A 101 -5.10 4.00 17.10
CA ARG A 101 -5.99 5.11 16.76
C ARG A 101 -7.10 5.30 17.79
N GLY A 102 -7.63 4.19 18.31
CA GLY A 102 -8.80 4.19 19.18
C GLY A 102 -10.05 4.33 18.33
#